data_AF-A0A9P0EZH2-F1
#
_entry.id   AF-A0A9P0EZH2-F1
#
_cell.length_a   1.000
_cell.length_b   1.000
_cell.length_c   1.000
_cell.angle_alpha   90.00
_cell.angle_beta   90.00
_cell.angle_gamma   90.00
#
_symmetry.space_group_name_H-M   'P 1'
#
loop_
_entity.id
_entity.type
_entity.pdbx_description
1 polymer ?
#
loop_
_entity_poly.entity_id
_entity_poly.type
_entity_poly.pdbx_seq_one_letter_code
_entity_poly.pdbx_strand_id
1 'polypeptide(L)'
;MGESKGGAAVNSMFYAPSAKGLFKRCVSLSGVVQNPYSFAPLVNISTPSKKLAELVECPTEPSESFVDCMRNVDFRRLIQLESQVYPNDIEKPTTGTLWAPTIEPKSSPSPYLTIDPKLATFRPNYPWLNIINAADGGVYVAYIFGEPDLENLLAENPKLVLPVLLSLDFEFCADDIPEIVNRILTFYFGDLPVGRSTESQLVNLFSDYFFFTGVENASLNYGGEVSVYRYTYIQSVTFNSLRGDGSLRAAPTHSDVLLNFFPDLKNFPNRTYTEKDVEVSKLMVEALVSFIEDGNPTKFSSIKWSPSDLTENEIYQKAEPFLQEQCISERLQFWSTIRAEFRTKTLTDSQIC
;
A
#
# COMPACT_ATOMS: atom_id res chain seq x y z
N MET A 1 11.61 -11.12 -0.10
CA MET A 1 10.35 -10.97 0.66
C MET A 1 10.32 -9.57 1.24
N GLY A 2 9.16 -8.92 1.28
CA GLY A 2 9.00 -7.64 1.97
C GLY A 2 7.54 -7.39 2.31
N GLU A 3 7.29 -6.51 3.27
CA GLU A 3 5.96 -6.10 3.71
C GLU A 3 5.73 -4.61 3.45
N SER A 4 4.50 -4.22 3.12
CA SER A 4 4.11 -2.83 2.85
C SER A 4 4.99 -2.22 1.75
N LYS A 5 5.61 -1.07 2.00
CA LYS A 5 6.65 -0.46 1.14
C LYS A 5 7.77 -1.43 0.79
N GLY A 6 8.16 -2.32 1.69
CA GLY A 6 9.12 -3.39 1.42
C GLY A 6 8.57 -4.44 0.45
N GLY A 7 7.28 -4.75 0.53
CA GLY A 7 6.57 -5.61 -0.43
C GLY A 7 6.56 -4.99 -1.82
N ALA A 8 6.25 -3.70 -1.90
CA ALA A 8 6.33 -2.93 -3.13
C ALA A 8 7.76 -2.86 -3.69
N ALA A 9 8.76 -2.70 -2.83
CA ALA A 9 10.17 -2.69 -3.25
C ALA A 9 10.59 -4.02 -3.88
N VAL A 10 10.30 -5.17 -3.26
CA VAL A 10 10.65 -6.47 -3.85
C VAL A 10 9.84 -6.78 -5.11
N ASN A 11 8.58 -6.33 -5.19
CA ASN A 11 7.77 -6.44 -6.40
C ASN A 11 8.29 -5.52 -7.53
N SER A 12 8.78 -4.31 -7.21
CA SER A 12 9.37 -3.39 -8.18
C SER A 12 10.60 -3.97 -8.90
N MET A 13 11.30 -4.91 -8.26
CA MET A 13 12.46 -5.60 -8.87
C MET A 13 12.08 -6.39 -10.12
N PHE A 14 10.80 -6.71 -10.33
CA PHE A 14 10.30 -7.27 -11.58
C PHE A 14 10.51 -6.34 -12.79
N TYR A 15 10.53 -5.04 -12.54
CA TYR A 15 10.56 -3.98 -13.55
C TYR A 15 11.93 -3.33 -13.71
N ALA A 16 12.84 -3.55 -12.76
CA ALA A 16 14.19 -2.99 -12.78
C ALA A 16 15.14 -3.87 -13.63
N PRO A 17 15.73 -3.34 -14.73
CA PRO A 17 16.68 -4.09 -15.54
C PRO A 17 17.90 -4.58 -14.74
N SER A 18 18.34 -3.78 -13.76
CA SER A 18 19.46 -4.09 -12.86
C SER A 18 19.19 -5.26 -11.91
N ALA A 19 17.93 -5.63 -11.67
CA ALA A 19 17.56 -6.74 -10.81
C ALA A 19 17.36 -8.07 -11.56
N LYS A 20 17.44 -8.05 -12.90
CA LYS A 20 17.19 -9.23 -13.74
C LYS A 20 18.16 -10.37 -13.40
N GLY A 21 17.62 -11.52 -13.02
CA GLY A 21 18.38 -12.72 -12.69
C GLY A 21 19.00 -12.76 -11.29
N LEU A 22 18.79 -11.74 -10.44
CA LEU A 22 19.33 -11.70 -9.08
C LEU A 22 18.49 -12.51 -8.07
N PHE A 23 17.24 -12.79 -8.40
CA PHE A 23 16.32 -13.53 -7.55
C PHE A 23 15.59 -14.60 -8.35
N LYS A 24 15.12 -15.63 -7.65
CA LYS A 24 14.37 -16.72 -8.25
C LYS A 24 12.88 -16.65 -7.93
N ARG A 25 12.50 -15.96 -6.85
CA ARG A 25 11.14 -15.94 -6.30
C ARG A 25 10.88 -14.62 -5.58
N CYS A 26 9.63 -14.20 -5.55
CA CYS A 26 9.19 -13.01 -4.84
C CYS A 26 8.09 -13.35 -3.84
N VAL A 27 8.17 -12.75 -2.65
CA VAL A 27 7.09 -12.79 -1.66
C VAL A 27 6.77 -11.34 -1.31
N SER A 28 5.59 -10.86 -1.69
CA SER A 28 5.10 -9.54 -1.32
C SER A 28 4.00 -9.68 -0.28
N LEU A 29 4.15 -9.01 0.86
CA LEU A 29 3.11 -8.92 1.88
C LEU A 29 2.49 -7.52 1.83
N SER A 30 1.19 -7.42 1.55
CA SER A 30 0.41 -6.18 1.61
C SER A 30 1.08 -4.99 0.91
N GLY A 31 1.72 -5.22 -0.23
CA GLY A 31 2.37 -4.16 -0.99
C GLY A 31 2.96 -4.62 -2.33
N VAL A 32 2.66 -3.89 -3.38
CA VAL A 32 3.15 -4.05 -4.76
C VAL A 32 3.42 -2.68 -5.35
N VAL A 33 4.25 -2.60 -6.40
CA VAL A 33 4.63 -1.30 -6.98
C VAL A 33 3.45 -0.54 -7.60
N GLN A 34 2.36 -1.26 -7.93
CA GLN A 34 1.11 -0.69 -8.42
C GLN A 34 0.26 -0.01 -7.33
N ASN A 35 0.57 -0.17 -6.04
CA ASN A 35 -0.17 0.52 -4.99
C ASN A 35 0.06 2.05 -5.04
N PRO A 36 -0.95 2.88 -4.70
CA PRO A 36 -0.85 4.34 -4.79
C PRO A 36 0.33 4.95 -4.04
N TYR A 37 0.70 4.37 -2.88
CA TYR A 37 1.78 4.88 -2.03
C TYR A 37 3.19 4.46 -2.49
N SER A 38 3.30 3.56 -3.48
CA SER A 38 4.56 2.86 -3.81
C SER A 38 5.37 3.50 -4.93
N PHE A 39 4.74 4.36 -5.71
CA PHE A 39 5.34 5.05 -6.85
C PHE A 39 4.62 6.39 -7.03
N ALA A 40 5.37 7.48 -7.21
CA ALA A 40 4.81 8.80 -7.40
C ALA A 40 5.36 9.48 -8.67
N PRO A 41 4.54 10.29 -9.37
CA PRO A 41 5.02 11.17 -10.42
C PRO A 41 6.11 12.13 -9.90
N LEU A 42 7.02 12.54 -10.78
CA LEU A 42 8.14 13.40 -10.40
C LEU A 42 7.68 14.71 -9.76
N VAL A 43 6.56 15.29 -10.23
CA VAL A 43 6.02 16.55 -9.69
C VAL A 43 5.67 16.44 -8.21
N ASN A 44 4.99 15.36 -7.80
CA ASN A 44 4.58 15.09 -6.41
C ASN A 44 5.78 14.94 -5.46
N ILE A 45 6.97 14.61 -5.99
CA ILE A 45 8.21 14.49 -5.21
C ILE A 45 9.03 15.79 -5.27
N SER A 46 9.00 16.48 -6.42
CA SER A 46 9.74 17.72 -6.61
C SER A 46 9.22 18.85 -5.72
N THR A 47 7.89 19.00 -5.59
CA THR A 47 7.25 20.03 -4.76
C THR A 47 7.68 19.94 -3.28
N PRO A 48 7.54 18.79 -2.58
CA PRO A 48 8.02 18.67 -1.21
C PRO A 48 9.55 18.80 -1.10
N SER A 49 10.31 18.38 -2.12
CA SER A 49 11.78 18.55 -2.14
C SER A 49 12.19 20.03 -2.20
N LYS A 50 11.50 20.84 -3.01
CA LYS A 50 11.71 22.30 -3.06
C LYS A 50 11.34 22.96 -1.75
N LYS A 51 10.24 22.53 -1.12
CA LYS A 51 9.82 23.05 0.18
C LYS A 51 10.84 22.73 1.28
N LEU A 52 11.34 21.50 1.31
CA LEU A 52 12.40 21.12 2.25
C LEU A 52 13.67 21.95 2.02
N ALA A 53 14.06 22.17 0.77
CA ALA A 53 15.20 23.00 0.40
C ALA A 53 15.05 24.45 0.90
N GLU A 54 13.86 25.03 0.77
CA GLU A 54 13.54 26.36 1.33
C GLU A 54 13.74 26.40 2.86
N LEU A 55 13.24 25.38 3.58
CA LEU A 55 13.34 25.30 5.06
C LEU A 55 14.78 25.16 5.57
N VAL A 56 15.71 24.70 4.72
CA VAL A 56 17.14 24.59 5.05
C VAL A 56 17.99 25.66 4.35
N GLU A 57 17.35 26.68 3.79
CA GLU A 57 18.00 27.82 3.14
C GLU A 57 18.88 27.42 1.94
N CYS A 58 18.52 26.33 1.25
CA CYS A 58 19.15 25.93 0.00
C CYS A 58 18.44 26.53 -1.22
N PRO A 59 19.13 26.62 -2.38
CA PRO A 59 18.47 26.89 -3.65
C PRO A 59 17.30 25.92 -3.84
N THR A 60 16.22 26.36 -4.50
CA THR A 60 15.01 25.54 -4.72
C THR A 60 14.87 25.05 -6.16
N GLU A 61 15.63 25.63 -7.11
CA GLU A 61 15.60 25.20 -8.51
C GLU A 61 16.66 24.14 -8.81
N PRO A 62 16.35 23.14 -9.67
CA PRO A 62 17.28 22.07 -10.04
C PRO A 62 18.60 22.63 -10.60
N SER A 63 19.70 22.38 -9.89
CA SER A 63 21.03 22.89 -10.22
C SER A 63 22.11 22.11 -9.46
N GLU A 64 23.37 22.23 -9.88
CA GLU A 64 24.49 21.66 -9.10
C GLU A 64 24.56 22.28 -7.69
N SER A 65 24.31 23.59 -7.57
CA SER A 65 24.29 24.28 -6.28
C SER A 65 23.14 23.83 -5.36
N PHE A 66 21.96 23.50 -5.90
CA PHE A 66 20.90 22.82 -5.14
C PHE A 66 21.42 21.52 -4.53
N VAL A 67 22.03 20.66 -5.36
CA VAL A 67 22.48 19.33 -4.94
C VAL A 67 23.60 19.44 -3.90
N ASP A 68 24.58 20.30 -4.14
CA ASP A 68 25.71 20.50 -3.24
C ASP A 68 25.26 21.10 -1.90
N CYS A 69 24.32 22.05 -1.91
CA CYS A 69 23.77 22.61 -0.67
C CYS A 69 23.07 21.52 0.14
N MET A 70 22.12 20.79 -0.48
CA MET A 70 21.34 19.76 0.21
C MET A 70 22.22 18.63 0.78
N ARG A 71 23.31 18.27 0.10
CA ARG A 71 24.28 17.27 0.59
C ARG A 71 25.08 17.73 1.80
N ASN A 72 25.23 19.03 2.00
CA ASN A 72 25.97 19.60 3.12
C ASN A 72 25.07 19.89 4.34
N VAL A 73 23.75 19.80 4.20
CA VAL A 73 22.82 19.91 5.35
C VAL A 73 22.94 18.66 6.22
N ASP A 74 23.00 18.85 7.55
CA ASP A 74 22.98 17.72 8.48
C ASP A 74 21.69 16.91 8.33
N PHE A 75 21.82 15.59 8.19
CA PHE A 75 20.67 14.72 7.93
C PHE A 75 19.62 14.76 9.05
N ARG A 76 20.01 15.03 10.31
CA ARG A 76 19.05 15.16 11.42
C ARG A 76 18.21 16.42 11.26
N ARG A 77 18.80 17.49 10.70
CA ARG A 77 18.07 18.70 10.36
C ARG A 77 17.05 18.44 9.25
N LEU A 78 17.42 17.66 8.23
CA LEU A 78 16.49 17.25 7.16
C LEU A 78 15.30 16.46 7.74
N ILE A 79 15.56 15.44 8.57
CA ILE A 79 14.50 14.63 9.21
C ILE A 79 13.62 15.48 10.13
N GLN A 80 14.21 16.43 10.86
CA GLN A 80 13.45 17.31 11.75
C GLN A 80 12.48 18.21 10.98
N LEU A 81 12.88 18.69 9.80
CA LEU A 81 12.08 19.60 8.98
C LEU A 81 11.12 18.87 8.04
N GLU A 82 11.35 17.58 7.80
CA GLU A 82 10.47 16.73 7.00
C GLU A 82 9.01 16.84 7.45
N SER A 83 8.74 16.84 8.75
CA SER A 83 7.38 16.94 9.30
C SER A 83 6.71 18.30 9.06
N GLN A 84 7.46 19.32 8.63
CA GLN A 84 6.95 20.66 8.28
C GLN A 84 6.68 20.79 6.78
N VAL A 85 6.99 19.76 6.00
CA VAL A 85 6.70 19.70 4.57
C VAL A 85 5.28 19.18 4.40
N TYR A 86 4.33 20.10 4.43
CA TYR A 86 2.94 19.77 4.14
C TYR A 86 2.67 19.90 2.64
N PRO A 87 2.04 18.90 2.02
CA PRO A 87 1.65 18.99 0.62
C PRO A 87 0.48 19.96 0.42
N ASN A 88 -0.29 20.28 1.47
CA ASN A 88 -1.47 21.17 1.43
C ASN A 88 -1.54 22.08 2.67
N ASP A 89 -2.31 23.17 2.60
CA ASP A 89 -2.53 24.14 3.69
C ASP A 89 -3.22 23.56 4.95
N ILE A 90 -3.60 22.28 4.92
CA ILE A 90 -4.17 21.59 6.07
C ILE A 90 -3.01 20.98 6.88
N GLU A 91 -2.65 21.63 8.00
CA GLU A 91 -1.54 21.24 8.89
C GLU A 91 -1.64 19.79 9.44
N LYS A 92 -2.79 19.12 9.29
CA LYS A 92 -3.01 17.70 9.56
C LYS A 92 -4.18 17.16 8.71
N PRO A 93 -4.14 15.98 8.07
CA PRO A 93 -3.11 14.92 8.17
C PRO A 93 -2.72 14.30 6.81
N THR A 94 -1.43 14.07 6.64
CA THR A 94 -0.96 13.17 5.58
C THR A 94 -0.77 11.77 6.16
N THR A 95 -1.55 10.83 5.68
CA THR A 95 -1.27 9.38 5.75
C THR A 95 -0.36 8.92 4.61
N GLY A 96 -0.07 9.82 3.67
CA GLY A 96 0.68 9.56 2.44
C GLY A 96 2.21 9.61 2.59
N THR A 97 2.90 9.13 1.56
CA THR A 97 4.36 9.18 1.45
C THR A 97 4.77 10.38 0.62
N LEU A 98 5.56 11.30 1.18
CA LEU A 98 6.00 12.52 0.46
C LEU A 98 7.06 12.21 -0.61
N TRP A 99 8.04 11.37 -0.28
CA TRP A 99 9.06 10.88 -1.22
C TRP A 99 8.87 9.38 -1.46
N ALA A 100 8.37 9.03 -2.63
CA ALA A 100 8.23 7.66 -3.10
C ALA A 100 9.19 7.40 -4.28
N PRO A 101 9.46 6.13 -4.65
CA PRO A 101 10.10 5.81 -5.93
C PRO A 101 9.43 6.52 -7.12
N THR A 102 10.22 6.89 -8.13
CA THR A 102 9.74 7.57 -9.35
C THR A 102 10.52 7.12 -10.58
N ILE A 103 10.08 7.57 -11.76
CA ILE A 103 10.80 7.31 -13.01
C ILE A 103 12.10 8.12 -13.01
N GLU A 104 13.20 7.41 -13.27
CA GLU A 104 14.51 7.99 -13.48
C GLU A 104 14.79 8.20 -14.96
N PRO A 105 15.53 9.28 -15.32
CA PRO A 105 16.05 9.44 -16.66
C PRO A 105 16.92 8.25 -17.07
N LYS A 106 16.73 7.76 -18.31
CA LYS A 106 17.59 6.70 -18.87
C LYS A 106 19.07 7.09 -18.96
N SER A 107 19.35 8.39 -18.96
CA SER A 107 20.70 8.96 -18.96
C SER A 107 21.38 8.94 -17.59
N SER A 108 20.66 8.61 -16.51
CA SER A 108 21.25 8.46 -15.18
C SER A 108 22.36 7.39 -15.20
N PRO A 109 23.41 7.49 -14.36
CA PRO A 109 24.51 6.54 -14.37
C PRO A 109 24.12 5.09 -14.05
N SER A 110 23.07 4.88 -13.25
CA SER A 110 22.58 3.55 -12.84
C SER A 110 21.10 3.62 -12.47
N PRO A 111 20.18 3.82 -13.44
CA PRO A 111 18.77 3.98 -13.13
C PRO A 111 18.18 2.64 -12.68
N TYR A 112 17.33 2.69 -11.67
CA TYR A 112 16.61 1.53 -11.15
C TYR A 112 15.27 1.36 -11.88
N LEU A 113 14.43 2.40 -11.90
CA LEU A 113 13.13 2.39 -12.62
C LEU A 113 13.13 3.42 -13.76
N THR A 114 13.21 2.95 -15.01
CA THR A 114 13.16 3.83 -16.19
C THR A 114 11.80 3.86 -16.90
N ILE A 115 10.81 3.19 -16.32
CA ILE A 115 9.44 3.06 -16.84
C ILE A 115 8.46 3.17 -15.68
N ASP A 116 7.22 3.58 -15.95
CA ASP A 116 6.12 3.44 -14.99
C ASP A 116 5.71 1.95 -14.95
N PRO A 117 5.84 1.25 -13.81
CA PRO A 117 5.39 -0.13 -13.67
C PRO A 117 3.88 -0.33 -13.89
N LYS A 118 3.07 0.73 -13.73
CA LYS A 118 1.63 0.74 -14.02
C LYS A 118 1.33 0.84 -15.53
N LEU A 119 2.32 1.20 -16.36
CA LEU A 119 2.21 1.30 -17.83
C LEU A 119 3.11 0.28 -18.56
N ALA A 120 3.75 -0.62 -17.83
CA ALA A 120 4.64 -1.62 -18.41
C ALA A 120 3.87 -2.53 -19.38
N THR A 121 4.41 -2.71 -20.58
CA THR A 121 3.78 -3.52 -21.64
C THR A 121 4.21 -5.00 -21.60
N PHE A 122 5.31 -5.31 -20.90
CA PHE A 122 5.72 -6.69 -20.66
C PHE A 122 5.10 -7.21 -19.37
N ARG A 123 4.88 -8.52 -19.31
CA ARG A 123 4.34 -9.20 -18.13
C ARG A 123 5.46 -9.96 -17.40
N PRO A 124 5.78 -9.63 -16.14
CA PRO A 124 6.77 -10.39 -15.36
C PRO A 124 6.31 -11.83 -15.13
N ASN A 125 7.23 -12.78 -14.98
CA ASN A 125 6.90 -14.21 -14.95
C ASN A 125 7.77 -15.04 -13.97
N TYR A 126 8.09 -14.47 -12.81
CA TYR A 126 8.75 -15.19 -11.72
C TYR A 126 7.72 -16.01 -10.90
N PRO A 127 8.11 -17.02 -10.10
CA PRO A 127 7.24 -17.50 -9.04
C PRO A 127 6.97 -16.37 -8.05
N TRP A 128 5.70 -16.04 -7.84
CA TRP A 128 5.30 -14.93 -6.98
C TRP A 128 4.20 -15.33 -6.01
N LEU A 129 4.50 -15.19 -4.73
CA LEU A 129 3.55 -15.32 -3.64
C LEU A 129 3.19 -13.92 -3.12
N ASN A 130 1.93 -13.56 -3.24
CA ASN A 130 1.38 -12.32 -2.75
C ASN A 130 0.45 -12.61 -1.57
N ILE A 131 0.67 -12.00 -0.42
CA ILE A 131 -0.15 -12.19 0.77
C ILE A 131 -0.68 -10.84 1.21
N ILE A 132 -1.98 -10.73 1.45
CA ILE A 132 -2.64 -9.51 1.95
C ILE A 132 -3.37 -9.82 3.25
N ASN A 133 -3.51 -8.85 4.15
CA ASN A 133 -4.37 -8.99 5.33
C ASN A 133 -5.83 -8.76 4.94
N ALA A 134 -6.75 -9.34 5.70
CA ALA A 134 -8.18 -9.21 5.43
C ALA A 134 -8.67 -7.75 5.48
N ALA A 135 -8.01 -6.92 6.30
CA ALA A 135 -8.37 -5.54 6.58
C ALA A 135 -7.12 -4.64 6.63
N ASP A 136 -6.23 -4.72 5.63
CA ASP A 136 -5.00 -3.92 5.58
C ASP A 136 -5.25 -2.41 5.83
N GLY A 137 -6.35 -1.86 5.32
CA GLY A 137 -6.75 -0.47 5.53
C GLY A 137 -6.99 -0.08 7.00
N GLY A 138 -7.12 -1.05 7.90
CA GLY A 138 -7.31 -0.82 9.33
C GLY A 138 -6.19 -0.01 9.98
N VAL A 139 -4.97 -0.03 9.43
CA VAL A 139 -3.87 0.81 9.96
C VAL A 139 -4.15 2.30 9.83
N TYR A 140 -4.82 2.71 8.74
CA TYR A 140 -5.18 4.10 8.50
C TYR A 140 -6.35 4.51 9.40
N VAL A 141 -7.34 3.63 9.55
CA VAL A 141 -8.47 3.87 10.46
C VAL A 141 -8.02 3.91 11.92
N ALA A 142 -7.08 3.05 12.32
CA ALA A 142 -6.48 3.08 13.65
C ALA A 142 -5.78 4.42 13.92
N TYR A 143 -5.00 4.92 12.96
CA TYR A 143 -4.37 6.23 13.06
C TYR A 143 -5.40 7.36 13.22
N ILE A 144 -6.47 7.35 12.41
CA ILE A 144 -7.55 8.34 12.50
C ILE A 144 -8.20 8.32 13.88
N PHE A 145 -8.57 7.14 14.39
CA PHE A 145 -9.22 6.98 15.71
C PHE A 145 -8.27 7.20 16.90
N GLY A 146 -6.96 7.14 16.67
CA GLY A 146 -5.94 7.53 17.65
C GLY A 146 -5.78 9.04 17.80
N GLU A 147 -6.29 9.84 16.86
CA GLU A 147 -6.11 11.29 16.79
C GLU A 147 -7.48 12.00 16.82
N PRO A 148 -8.01 12.36 18.00
CA PRO A 148 -9.37 12.89 18.14
C PRO A 148 -9.70 14.11 17.26
N ASP A 149 -8.74 15.02 17.07
CA ASP A 149 -8.93 16.20 16.22
C ASP A 149 -9.15 15.80 14.74
N LEU A 150 -8.39 14.81 14.25
CA LEU A 150 -8.55 14.28 12.91
C LEU A 150 -9.86 13.50 12.79
N GLU A 151 -10.17 12.65 13.75
CA GLU A 151 -11.44 11.91 13.78
C GLU A 151 -12.64 12.85 13.65
N ASN A 152 -12.68 13.91 14.48
CA ASN A 152 -13.74 14.92 14.44
C ASN A 152 -13.76 15.67 13.11
N LEU A 153 -12.60 16.09 12.61
CA LEU A 153 -12.51 16.80 11.33
C LEU A 153 -13.02 15.95 10.16
N LEU A 154 -12.68 14.66 10.15
CA LEU A 154 -13.18 13.70 9.15
C LEU A 154 -14.70 13.52 9.24
N ALA A 155 -15.24 13.39 10.46
CA ALA A 155 -16.67 13.20 10.68
C ALA A 155 -17.49 14.44 10.25
N GLU A 156 -16.99 15.63 10.52
CA GLU A 156 -17.65 16.90 10.18
C GLU A 156 -17.48 17.28 8.71
N ASN A 157 -16.32 16.98 8.11
CA ASN A 157 -15.92 17.46 6.79
C ASN A 157 -15.37 16.34 5.88
N PRO A 158 -16.09 15.23 5.66
CA PRO A 158 -15.53 14.07 4.95
C PRO A 158 -15.13 14.37 3.50
N LYS A 159 -15.85 15.28 2.82
CA LYS A 159 -15.51 15.71 1.44
C LYS A 159 -14.20 16.49 1.35
N LEU A 160 -13.78 17.15 2.44
CA LEU A 160 -12.52 17.88 2.52
C LEU A 160 -11.37 16.96 2.93
N VAL A 161 -11.63 16.09 3.91
CA VAL A 161 -10.57 15.32 4.58
C VAL A 161 -10.24 14.02 3.85
N LEU A 162 -11.23 13.28 3.34
CA LEU A 162 -10.99 12.01 2.64
C LEU A 162 -10.05 12.13 1.43
N PRO A 163 -10.18 13.12 0.53
CA PRO A 163 -9.24 13.23 -0.60
C PRO A 163 -7.78 13.36 -0.16
N VAL A 164 -7.52 14.05 0.95
CA VAL A 164 -6.18 14.23 1.52
C VAL A 164 -5.68 12.93 2.16
N LEU A 165 -6.52 12.27 2.96
CA LEU A 165 -6.21 10.97 3.59
C LEU A 165 -5.98 9.84 2.57
N LEU A 166 -6.61 9.91 1.40
CA LEU A 166 -6.39 8.98 0.30
C LEU A 166 -5.27 9.46 -0.64
N SER A 167 -4.74 10.67 -0.46
CA SER A 167 -3.74 11.27 -1.37
C SER A 167 -4.17 11.13 -2.84
N LEU A 168 -5.43 11.49 -3.15
CA LEU A 168 -6.01 11.28 -4.47
C LEU A 168 -5.27 12.06 -5.58
N ASP A 169 -4.61 13.15 -5.21
CA ASP A 169 -3.75 13.98 -6.07
C ASP A 169 -2.49 13.26 -6.58
N PHE A 170 -2.15 12.08 -6.03
CA PHE A 170 -1.09 11.23 -6.56
C PHE A 170 -1.54 10.38 -7.77
N GLU A 171 -2.86 10.17 -7.94
CA GLU A 171 -3.41 9.34 -9.00
C GLU A 171 -4.37 10.09 -9.95
N PHE A 172 -4.97 11.19 -9.49
CA PHE A 172 -6.06 11.89 -10.19
C PHE A 172 -5.83 13.40 -10.25
N CYS A 173 -6.40 14.02 -11.29
CA CYS A 173 -6.39 15.46 -11.49
C CYS A 173 -7.21 16.20 -10.43
N ALA A 174 -6.73 17.37 -9.98
CA ALA A 174 -7.40 18.18 -8.97
C ALA A 174 -8.88 18.49 -9.30
N ASP A 175 -9.18 18.79 -10.57
CA ASP A 175 -10.53 19.09 -11.04
C ASP A 175 -11.50 17.89 -10.96
N ASP A 176 -10.97 16.66 -11.03
CA ASP A 176 -11.77 15.42 -11.01
C ASP A 176 -11.99 14.92 -9.56
N ILE A 177 -11.15 15.36 -8.60
CA ILE A 177 -11.21 14.91 -7.19
C ILE A 177 -12.59 15.10 -6.55
N PRO A 178 -13.28 16.26 -6.68
CA PRO A 178 -14.60 16.43 -6.07
C PRO A 178 -15.64 15.41 -6.53
N GLU A 179 -15.63 15.04 -7.81
CA GLU A 179 -16.55 14.02 -8.34
C GLU A 179 -16.19 12.63 -7.81
N ILE A 180 -14.91 12.27 -7.83
CA ILE A 180 -14.41 10.99 -7.31
C ILE A 180 -14.78 10.82 -5.84
N VAL A 181 -14.58 11.86 -5.01
CA VAL A 181 -14.90 11.82 -3.58
C VAL A 181 -16.40 11.66 -3.34
N ASN A 182 -17.26 12.32 -4.13
CA ASN A 182 -18.70 12.10 -4.04
C ASN A 182 -19.06 10.64 -4.35
N ARG A 183 -18.47 10.04 -5.38
CA ARG A 183 -18.71 8.63 -5.74
C ARG A 183 -18.20 7.66 -4.68
N ILE A 184 -17.04 7.93 -4.08
CA ILE A 184 -16.51 7.17 -2.94
C ILE A 184 -17.51 7.21 -1.78
N LEU A 185 -17.98 8.41 -1.41
CA LEU A 185 -18.93 8.58 -0.32
C LEU A 185 -20.24 7.84 -0.57
N THR A 186 -20.82 8.00 -1.76
CA THR A 186 -22.05 7.29 -2.14
C THR A 186 -21.87 5.78 -2.14
N PHE A 187 -20.76 5.26 -2.66
CA PHE A 187 -20.53 3.82 -2.78
C PHE A 187 -20.27 3.16 -1.42
N TYR A 188 -19.38 3.73 -0.60
CA TYR A 188 -18.98 3.11 0.67
C TYR A 188 -19.93 3.42 1.83
N PHE A 189 -20.53 4.61 1.85
CA PHE A 189 -21.31 5.08 3.00
C PHE A 189 -22.79 5.31 2.68
N GLY A 190 -23.12 5.61 1.41
CA GLY A 190 -24.48 6.01 1.04
C GLY A 190 -24.89 7.26 1.83
N ASP A 191 -25.97 7.13 2.62
CA ASP A 191 -26.47 8.19 3.50
C ASP A 191 -25.94 8.09 4.94
N LEU A 192 -25.09 7.10 5.25
CA LEU A 192 -24.54 6.90 6.58
C LEU A 192 -23.40 7.91 6.87
N PRO A 193 -23.22 8.33 8.13
CA PRO A 193 -22.11 9.20 8.51
C PRO A 193 -20.76 8.49 8.36
N VAL A 194 -19.71 9.25 8.07
CA VAL A 194 -18.33 8.75 8.03
C VAL A 194 -17.75 8.82 9.44
N GLY A 195 -17.31 7.69 10.01
CA GLY A 195 -16.68 7.64 11.33
C GLY A 195 -16.80 6.28 12.00
N ARG A 196 -16.78 6.23 13.33
CA ARG A 196 -16.82 4.98 14.11
C ARG A 196 -18.06 4.11 13.86
N SER A 197 -19.23 4.71 13.61
CA SER A 197 -20.44 3.95 13.29
C SER A 197 -20.36 3.23 11.93
N THR A 198 -19.45 3.66 11.06
CA THR A 198 -19.16 3.06 9.75
C THR A 198 -17.69 2.59 9.66
N GLU A 199 -17.15 2.11 10.78
CA GLU A 199 -15.76 1.64 10.91
C GLU A 199 -15.39 0.62 9.82
N SER A 200 -16.25 -0.38 9.57
CA SER A 200 -15.97 -1.41 8.56
C SER A 200 -15.95 -0.84 7.13
N GLN A 201 -16.78 0.15 6.82
CA GLN A 201 -16.79 0.85 5.53
C GLN A 201 -15.50 1.65 5.34
N LEU A 202 -15.02 2.34 6.38
CA LEU A 202 -13.73 3.01 6.36
C LEU A 202 -12.58 2.03 6.13
N VAL A 203 -12.54 0.93 6.90
CA VAL A 203 -11.50 -0.10 6.77
C VAL A 203 -11.50 -0.69 5.35
N ASN A 204 -12.69 -0.94 4.81
CA ASN A 204 -12.88 -1.43 3.44
C ASN A 204 -12.35 -0.42 2.40
N LEU A 205 -12.74 0.85 2.50
CA LEU A 205 -12.27 1.93 1.64
C LEU A 205 -10.74 2.00 1.58
N PHE A 206 -10.09 2.09 2.73
CA PHE A 206 -8.62 2.16 2.80
C PHE A 206 -7.94 0.87 2.34
N SER A 207 -8.53 -0.30 2.61
CA SER A 207 -7.99 -1.59 2.15
C SER A 207 -8.00 -1.68 0.63
N ASP A 208 -9.12 -1.30 0.02
CA ASP A 208 -9.32 -1.41 -1.42
C ASP A 208 -8.40 -0.44 -2.17
N TYR A 209 -8.42 0.84 -1.77
CA TYR A 209 -7.67 1.88 -2.43
C TYR A 209 -6.16 1.67 -2.31
N PHE A 210 -5.63 1.50 -1.08
CA PHE A 210 -4.18 1.44 -0.88
C PHE A 210 -3.58 0.07 -1.16
N PHE A 211 -4.33 -1.02 -1.04
CA PHE A 211 -3.75 -2.37 -1.10
C PHE A 211 -4.36 -3.25 -2.19
N PHE A 212 -5.66 -3.55 -2.10
CA PHE A 212 -6.25 -4.65 -2.87
C PHE A 212 -6.27 -4.36 -4.37
N THR A 213 -6.60 -3.13 -4.76
CA THR A 213 -6.65 -2.76 -6.18
C THR A 213 -5.28 -2.78 -6.86
N GLY A 214 -4.21 -2.41 -6.15
CA GLY A 214 -2.86 -2.56 -6.69
C GLY A 214 -2.47 -4.03 -6.84
N VAL A 215 -2.78 -4.86 -5.85
CA VAL A 215 -2.54 -6.31 -5.87
C VAL A 215 -3.28 -7.01 -7.01
N GLU A 216 -4.54 -6.68 -7.20
CA GLU A 216 -5.35 -7.19 -8.31
C GLU A 216 -4.73 -6.78 -9.66
N ASN A 217 -4.47 -5.49 -9.86
CA ASN A 217 -3.89 -4.99 -11.11
C ASN A 217 -2.53 -5.62 -11.42
N ALA A 218 -1.66 -5.76 -10.41
CA ALA A 218 -0.37 -6.41 -10.55
C ALA A 218 -0.50 -7.89 -10.93
N SER A 219 -1.51 -8.57 -10.39
CA SER A 219 -1.76 -9.99 -10.64
C SER A 219 -2.43 -10.23 -12.01
N LEU A 220 -3.36 -9.38 -12.45
CA LEU A 220 -3.96 -9.44 -13.80
C LEU A 220 -2.91 -9.25 -14.91
N ASN A 221 -1.93 -8.39 -14.66
CA ASN A 221 -0.85 -8.09 -15.61
C ASN A 221 0.35 -9.03 -15.45
N TYR A 222 0.23 -10.09 -14.65
CA TYR A 222 1.28 -11.07 -14.46
C TYR A 222 1.32 -12.07 -15.62
N GLY A 223 2.52 -12.48 -16.01
CA GLY A 223 2.77 -13.39 -17.14
C GLY A 223 3.06 -14.82 -16.73
N GLY A 224 3.23 -15.08 -15.43
CA GLY A 224 3.49 -16.40 -14.86
C GLY A 224 2.41 -16.84 -13.86
N GLU A 225 2.71 -17.86 -13.07
CA GLU A 225 1.86 -18.27 -11.96
C GLU A 225 2.02 -17.31 -10.78
N VAL A 226 0.90 -16.76 -10.30
CA VAL A 226 0.81 -15.95 -9.08
C VAL A 226 -0.08 -16.64 -8.06
N SER A 227 0.43 -16.74 -6.84
CA SER A 227 -0.34 -17.18 -5.68
C SER A 227 -0.75 -15.99 -4.86
N VAL A 228 -2.05 -15.68 -4.79
CA VAL A 228 -2.57 -14.58 -3.94
C VAL A 228 -3.27 -15.16 -2.73
N TYR A 229 -2.82 -14.84 -1.52
CA TYR A 229 -3.39 -15.34 -0.28
C TYR A 229 -3.93 -14.20 0.59
N ARG A 230 -5.17 -14.32 1.05
CA ARG A 230 -5.78 -13.38 1.99
C ARG A 230 -5.72 -13.95 3.40
N TYR A 231 -4.91 -13.32 4.24
CA TYR A 231 -4.72 -13.69 5.64
C TYR A 231 -5.86 -13.15 6.50
N THR A 232 -6.55 -14.04 7.22
CA THR A 232 -7.77 -13.73 7.99
C THR A 232 -7.68 -14.09 9.47
N TYR A 233 -6.60 -14.75 9.91
CA TYR A 233 -6.44 -15.14 11.30
C TYR A 233 -6.09 -13.93 12.20
N ILE A 234 -6.87 -13.74 13.26
CA ILE A 234 -6.66 -12.69 14.26
C ILE A 234 -5.72 -13.23 15.34
N GLN A 235 -4.54 -12.62 15.46
CA GLN A 235 -3.53 -12.97 16.45
C GLN A 235 -3.89 -12.44 17.85
N SER A 236 -3.20 -12.92 18.90
CA SER A 236 -3.34 -12.38 20.27
C SER A 236 -3.01 -10.89 20.41
N VAL A 237 -2.24 -10.34 19.48
CA VAL A 237 -1.88 -8.92 19.40
C VAL A 237 -2.07 -8.42 17.97
N THR A 238 -2.18 -7.10 17.81
CA THR A 238 -2.31 -6.46 16.50
C THR A 238 -1.53 -5.15 16.46
N PHE A 239 -0.95 -4.84 15.31
CA PHE A 239 -0.28 -3.56 15.08
C PHE A 239 -1.20 -2.35 15.22
N ASN A 240 -2.52 -2.52 15.01
CA ASN A 240 -3.47 -1.43 15.24
C ASN A 240 -3.45 -0.91 16.68
N SER A 241 -3.18 -1.78 17.66
CA SER A 241 -3.10 -1.36 19.08
C SER A 241 -1.93 -0.41 19.35
N LEU A 242 -0.97 -0.31 18.42
CA LEU A 242 0.17 0.60 18.51
C LEU A 242 -0.05 1.89 17.70
N ARG A 243 -1.09 1.92 16.86
CA ARG A 243 -1.36 2.99 15.89
C ARG A 243 -2.61 3.79 16.22
N GLY A 244 -3.51 3.23 17.03
CA GLY A 244 -4.75 3.87 17.46
C GLY A 244 -5.09 3.57 18.91
N ASP A 245 -6.36 3.77 19.26
CA ASP A 245 -6.90 3.50 20.59
C ASP A 245 -7.14 2.00 20.90
N GLY A 246 -6.90 1.12 19.93
CA GLY A 246 -7.06 -0.33 20.03
C GLY A 246 -8.50 -0.84 19.84
N SER A 247 -9.43 -0.03 19.31
CA SER A 247 -10.80 -0.47 19.02
C SER A 247 -10.88 -1.51 17.89
N LEU A 248 -9.99 -1.40 16.89
CA LEU A 248 -10.00 -2.21 15.68
C LEU A 248 -9.42 -3.61 15.91
N ARG A 249 -10.30 -4.61 16.09
CA ARG A 249 -9.92 -6.01 16.34
C ARG A 249 -10.72 -7.06 15.56
N ALA A 250 -11.60 -6.64 14.66
CA ALA A 250 -12.53 -7.52 13.96
C ALA A 250 -11.87 -8.41 12.87
N ALA A 251 -10.68 -8.04 12.39
CA ALA A 251 -9.93 -8.75 11.36
C ALA A 251 -8.43 -8.42 11.48
N PRO A 252 -7.52 -9.26 10.96
CA PRO A 252 -6.11 -8.89 10.88
C PRO A 252 -5.93 -7.73 9.89
N THR A 253 -5.07 -6.80 10.30
CA THR A 253 -4.84 -5.54 9.60
C THR A 253 -3.39 -5.43 9.16
N HIS A 254 -2.98 -4.25 8.67
CA HIS A 254 -1.66 -4.08 8.10
C HIS A 254 -0.56 -4.57 9.04
N SER A 255 0.42 -5.29 8.47
CA SER A 255 1.52 -5.94 9.18
C SER A 255 1.16 -7.10 10.10
N ASP A 256 -0.11 -7.41 10.41
CA ASP A 256 -0.46 -8.48 11.35
C ASP A 256 -0.02 -9.88 10.86
N VAL A 257 0.02 -10.10 9.54
CA VAL A 257 0.59 -11.34 8.99
C VAL A 257 2.06 -11.57 9.40
N LEU A 258 2.84 -10.50 9.64
CA LEU A 258 4.24 -10.62 10.08
C LEU A 258 4.37 -11.28 11.45
N LEU A 259 3.34 -11.20 12.30
CA LEU A 259 3.32 -11.82 13.62
C LEU A 259 3.39 -13.36 13.58
N ASN A 260 3.22 -13.96 12.39
CA ASN A 260 3.44 -15.38 12.14
C ASN A 260 4.90 -15.72 11.88
N PHE A 261 5.69 -14.77 11.36
CA PHE A 261 7.07 -15.00 10.91
C PHE A 261 8.10 -14.45 11.90
N PHE A 262 7.75 -13.39 12.61
CA PHE A 262 8.66 -12.68 13.50
C PHE A 262 7.99 -12.44 14.87
N PRO A 263 8.73 -12.64 15.99
CA PRO A 263 8.18 -12.43 17.32
C PRO A 263 7.95 -10.95 17.67
N ASP A 264 8.61 -10.03 16.97
CA ASP A 264 8.57 -8.56 17.17
C ASP A 264 8.57 -8.11 18.64
N LEU A 265 9.64 -8.51 19.35
CA LEU A 265 9.82 -8.22 20.78
C LEU A 265 9.96 -6.71 21.09
N LYS A 266 10.21 -5.86 20.07
CA LYS A 266 10.27 -4.41 20.25
C LYS A 266 8.87 -3.84 20.47
N ASN A 267 7.93 -4.25 19.63
CA ASN A 267 6.56 -3.73 19.64
C ASN A 267 5.67 -4.51 20.61
N PHE A 268 5.92 -5.81 20.79
CA PHE A 268 5.14 -6.69 21.67
C PHE A 268 6.02 -7.48 22.65
N PRO A 269 6.77 -6.79 23.55
CA PRO A 269 7.70 -7.45 24.48
C PRO A 269 7.03 -8.43 25.44
N ASN A 270 5.75 -8.20 25.76
CA ASN A 270 4.97 -8.99 26.73
C ASN A 270 3.89 -9.85 26.03
N ARG A 271 4.07 -10.19 24.75
CA ARG A 271 3.11 -11.02 24.02
C ARG A 271 3.00 -12.41 24.64
N THR A 272 1.78 -12.78 25.03
CA THR A 272 1.45 -14.17 25.42
C THR A 272 0.83 -14.87 24.22
N TYR A 273 1.51 -15.89 23.70
CA TYR A 273 1.04 -16.66 22.56
C TYR A 273 -0.05 -17.65 22.99
N THR A 274 -1.18 -17.62 22.30
CA THR A 274 -2.17 -18.70 22.40
C THR A 274 -1.68 -19.96 21.70
N GLU A 275 -2.24 -21.13 22.02
CA GLU A 275 -1.94 -22.35 21.26
C GLU A 275 -2.23 -22.18 19.76
N LYS A 276 -3.31 -21.44 19.43
CA LYS A 276 -3.70 -21.19 18.05
C LYS A 276 -2.76 -20.24 17.31
N ASP A 277 -2.21 -19.23 17.99
CA ASP A 277 -1.17 -18.35 17.42
C ASP A 277 0.05 -19.17 16.98
N VAL A 278 0.49 -20.11 17.83
CA VAL A 278 1.62 -20.99 17.54
C VAL A 278 1.30 -21.95 16.39
N GLU A 279 0.09 -22.51 16.37
CA GLU A 279 -0.38 -23.39 15.29
C GLU A 279 -0.36 -22.64 13.94
N VAL A 280 -0.99 -21.47 13.85
CA VAL A 280 -1.06 -20.69 12.61
C VAL A 280 0.31 -20.17 12.19
N SER A 281 1.15 -19.76 13.13
CA SER A 281 2.54 -19.38 12.84
C SER A 281 3.32 -20.51 12.18
N LYS A 282 3.23 -21.75 12.71
CA LYS A 282 3.87 -22.93 12.10
C LYS A 282 3.38 -23.17 10.68
N LEU A 283 2.07 -23.12 10.46
CA LEU A 283 1.47 -23.29 9.13
C LEU A 283 1.98 -22.25 8.12
N MET A 284 2.00 -20.97 8.52
CA MET A 284 2.46 -19.88 7.67
C MET A 284 3.96 -19.99 7.34
N VAL A 285 4.78 -20.36 8.32
CA VAL A 285 6.22 -20.60 8.11
C VAL A 285 6.45 -21.78 7.18
N GLU A 286 5.73 -22.90 7.36
CA GLU A 286 5.80 -24.06 6.46
C GLU A 286 5.44 -23.69 5.01
N ALA A 287 4.38 -22.89 4.82
CA ALA A 287 3.97 -22.43 3.50
C ALA A 287 5.01 -21.50 2.86
N LEU A 288 5.59 -20.58 3.64
CA LEU A 288 6.65 -19.69 3.18
C LEU A 288 7.91 -20.46 2.77
N VAL A 289 8.35 -21.42 3.60
CA VAL A 289 9.52 -22.27 3.30
C VAL A 289 9.26 -23.11 2.05
N SER A 290 8.09 -23.74 1.94
CA SER A 290 7.69 -24.52 0.75
C SER A 290 7.77 -23.67 -0.53
N PHE A 291 7.28 -22.44 -0.46
CA PHE A 291 7.38 -21.50 -1.58
C PHE A 291 8.82 -21.10 -1.89
N ILE A 292 9.64 -20.79 -0.88
CA ILE A 292 11.04 -20.41 -1.08
C ILE A 292 11.83 -21.53 -1.77
N GLU A 293 11.59 -22.79 -1.39
CA GLU A 293 12.30 -23.94 -1.96
C GLU A 293 11.85 -24.26 -3.39
N ASP A 294 10.53 -24.39 -3.60
CA ASP A 294 9.99 -24.96 -4.85
C ASP A 294 9.22 -23.95 -5.70
N GLY A 295 8.70 -22.87 -5.12
CA GLY A 295 7.79 -21.94 -5.78
C GLY A 295 6.32 -22.31 -5.61
N ASN A 296 6.03 -23.39 -4.88
CA ASN A 296 4.68 -23.81 -4.53
C ASN A 296 4.50 -23.78 -3.00
N PRO A 297 3.63 -22.90 -2.45
CA PRO A 297 3.43 -22.79 -0.99
C PRO A 297 2.74 -24.00 -0.35
N THR A 298 2.21 -24.94 -1.14
CA THR A 298 1.46 -26.12 -0.67
C THR A 298 2.22 -27.42 -0.72
N LYS A 299 3.40 -27.45 -1.36
CA LYS A 299 4.07 -28.72 -1.68
C LYS A 299 4.48 -29.52 -0.45
N PHE A 300 4.99 -28.83 0.57
CA PHE A 300 5.41 -29.45 1.83
C PHE A 300 4.63 -28.92 3.02
N SER A 301 3.71 -27.98 2.80
CA SER A 301 2.88 -27.46 3.87
C SER A 301 1.66 -28.34 4.08
N SER A 302 1.22 -28.40 5.32
CA SER A 302 -0.05 -29.04 5.68
C SER A 302 -1.27 -28.22 5.23
N ILE A 303 -1.07 -26.99 4.74
CA ILE A 303 -2.12 -26.14 4.20
C ILE A 303 -2.45 -26.57 2.77
N LYS A 304 -3.70 -26.96 2.54
CA LYS A 304 -4.24 -27.15 1.18
C LYS A 304 -4.75 -25.81 0.67
N TRP A 305 -4.02 -25.19 -0.25
CA TRP A 305 -4.52 -24.02 -0.97
C TRP A 305 -5.31 -24.56 -2.15
N SER A 306 -6.60 -24.24 -2.22
CA SER A 306 -7.39 -24.60 -3.38
C SER A 306 -7.10 -23.57 -4.47
N PRO A 307 -6.73 -23.97 -5.70
CA PRO A 307 -6.82 -23.07 -6.82
C PRO A 307 -8.28 -22.64 -6.94
N SER A 308 -8.53 -21.34 -6.87
CA SER A 308 -9.75 -20.81 -7.48
C SER A 308 -9.51 -20.77 -8.98
N ASP A 309 -10.47 -21.24 -9.76
CA ASP A 309 -10.45 -21.07 -11.20
C ASP A 309 -10.30 -19.57 -11.50
N LEU A 310 -9.18 -19.21 -12.12
CA LEU A 310 -8.88 -17.86 -12.62
C LEU A 310 -9.91 -17.53 -13.72
N THR A 311 -11.11 -17.12 -13.31
CA THR A 311 -12.08 -16.48 -14.20
C THR A 311 -11.94 -14.97 -14.03
N GLU A 312 -12.29 -14.22 -15.07
CA GLU A 312 -12.00 -12.79 -15.31
C GLU A 312 -12.34 -11.81 -14.17
N ASN A 313 -12.91 -12.23 -13.04
CA ASN A 313 -13.37 -11.36 -11.97
C ASN A 313 -12.86 -11.69 -10.55
N GLU A 314 -12.01 -12.70 -10.32
CA GLU A 314 -11.49 -12.98 -8.97
C GLU A 314 -10.04 -13.51 -8.97
N ILE A 315 -9.08 -12.74 -8.44
CA ILE A 315 -7.68 -13.16 -8.26
C ILE A 315 -7.39 -13.34 -6.76
N TYR A 316 -7.93 -14.42 -6.19
CA TYR A 316 -7.61 -14.82 -4.81
C TYR A 316 -7.52 -16.34 -4.71
N GLN A 317 -6.35 -16.88 -4.36
CA GLN A 317 -6.25 -18.28 -3.93
C GLN A 317 -6.91 -18.42 -2.55
N LYS A 318 -7.93 -19.27 -2.48
CA LYS A 318 -8.75 -19.52 -1.29
C LYS A 318 -8.12 -20.67 -0.50
N ALA A 319 -7.80 -20.44 0.77
CA ALA A 319 -7.40 -21.52 1.68
C ALA A 319 -8.55 -21.85 2.63
N GLU A 320 -9.05 -23.07 2.59
CA GLU A 320 -9.86 -23.60 3.70
C GLU A 320 -8.95 -23.97 4.89
N PRO A 321 -9.41 -23.82 6.15
CA PRO A 321 -10.79 -23.57 6.60
C PRO A 321 -11.11 -22.09 6.88
N PHE A 322 -10.56 -21.14 6.13
CA PHE A 322 -10.68 -19.72 6.48
C PHE A 322 -11.68 -18.98 5.56
N LEU A 323 -12.57 -18.23 6.21
CA LEU A 323 -13.84 -17.69 5.72
C LEU A 323 -13.79 -17.02 4.33
N GLN A 324 -14.80 -17.37 3.54
CA GLN A 324 -15.21 -16.83 2.26
C GLN A 324 -15.96 -15.51 2.49
N GLU A 325 -15.66 -14.45 1.74
CA GLU A 325 -16.54 -13.28 1.65
C GLU A 325 -16.84 -12.95 0.20
N GLN A 326 -18.06 -12.48 -0.01
CA GLN A 326 -18.79 -12.45 -1.28
C GLN A 326 -18.82 -11.04 -1.92
N CYS A 327 -18.00 -10.07 -1.47
CA CYS A 327 -18.13 -8.66 -1.86
C CYS A 327 -16.81 -7.89 -2.07
N ILE A 328 -15.70 -8.56 -2.41
CA ILE A 328 -14.47 -7.84 -2.82
C ILE A 328 -14.56 -7.41 -4.29
N SER A 329 -15.12 -8.26 -5.16
CA SER A 329 -15.22 -8.02 -6.60
C SER A 329 -15.96 -6.72 -6.96
N GLU A 330 -17.10 -6.42 -6.35
CA GLU A 330 -17.83 -5.16 -6.59
C GLU A 330 -17.02 -3.92 -6.20
N ARG A 331 -16.26 -3.99 -5.11
CA ARG A 331 -15.41 -2.88 -4.63
C ARG A 331 -14.19 -2.68 -5.52
N LEU A 332 -13.59 -3.77 -5.99
CA LEU A 332 -12.51 -3.72 -6.98
C LEU A 332 -13.00 -3.17 -8.33
N GLN A 333 -14.19 -3.60 -8.77
CA GLN A 333 -14.83 -3.10 -9.99
C GLN A 333 -15.14 -1.60 -9.89
N PHE A 334 -15.60 -1.11 -8.74
CA PHE A 334 -15.79 0.32 -8.47
C PHE A 334 -14.49 1.10 -8.73
N TRP A 335 -13.37 0.66 -8.14
CA TRP A 335 -12.07 1.32 -8.33
C TRP A 335 -11.50 1.17 -9.74
N SER A 336 -11.71 0.03 -10.38
CA SER A 336 -11.35 -0.18 -11.79
C SER A 336 -12.07 0.83 -12.68
N THR A 337 -13.36 1.07 -12.43
CA THR A 337 -14.19 2.05 -13.16
C THR A 337 -13.69 3.47 -12.93
N ILE A 338 -13.49 3.88 -11.67
CA ILE A 338 -12.94 5.20 -11.33
C ILE A 338 -11.60 5.45 -12.05
N ARG A 339 -10.68 4.48 -12.00
CA ARG A 339 -9.38 4.64 -12.67
C ARG A 339 -9.48 4.66 -14.18
N ALA A 340 -10.34 3.84 -14.79
CA ALA A 340 -10.54 3.86 -16.24
C ALA A 340 -11.07 5.22 -16.73
N GLU A 341 -11.98 5.83 -15.98
CA GLU A 341 -12.62 7.10 -16.33
C GLU A 341 -11.70 8.31 -16.13
N PHE A 342 -10.98 8.37 -15.00
CA PHE A 342 -10.24 9.59 -14.61
C PHE A 342 -8.72 9.53 -14.80
N ARG A 343 -8.12 8.35 -14.92
CA ARG A 343 -6.64 8.20 -14.97
C ARG A 343 -6.05 8.43 -16.36
N THR A 344 -6.86 8.47 -17.42
CA THR A 344 -6.39 8.59 -18.82
C THR A 344 -5.83 9.97 -19.18
N LYS A 345 -5.92 10.96 -18.28
CA LYS A 345 -5.44 12.34 -18.50
C LYS A 345 -3.98 12.61 -18.06
N THR A 346 -3.30 11.68 -17.37
CA THR A 346 -2.13 12.04 -16.52
C THR A 346 -0.72 11.69 -17.03
N LEU A 347 -0.53 11.07 -18.19
CA LEU A 347 0.75 10.38 -18.45
C LEU A 347 1.48 10.74 -19.76
N THR A 348 1.10 11.81 -20.46
CA THR A 348 1.95 12.41 -21.49
C THR A 348 2.58 13.69 -20.97
N ASP A 349 3.90 13.77 -21.08
CA ASP A 349 4.92 14.73 -20.61
C ASP A 349 4.63 16.26 -20.65
N SER A 350 3.38 16.71 -20.82
CA SER A 350 3.06 18.14 -20.93
C SER A 350 1.74 18.58 -20.31
N GLN A 351 0.99 17.72 -19.60
CA GLN A 351 -0.25 18.15 -18.95
C GLN A 351 -0.28 17.74 -17.48
N ILE A 352 0.30 18.64 -16.70
CA ILE A 352 -0.15 18.97 -15.36
C ILE A 352 -1.66 19.24 -15.46
N CYS A 353 -2.46 18.33 -14.91
CA CYS A 353 -3.40 18.82 -13.91
C CYS A 353 -2.55 19.25 -12.71
#